data_AF-A0A837P4F3-F1
#
_entry.id   AF-A0A837P4F3-F1
#
_cell.length_a   1.000
_cell.length_b   1.000
_cell.length_c   1.000
_cell.angle_alpha   90.00
_cell.angle_beta   90.00
_cell.angle_gamma   90.00
#
_symmetry.space_group_name_H-M   'P 1'
#
loop_
_entity.id
_entity.type
_entity.pdbx_description
1 polymer ?
#
loop_
_entity_poly.entity_id
_entity_poly.type
_entity_poly.pdbx_seq_one_letter_code
_entity_poly.pdbx_strand_id
1 'polypeptide(L)'
;MNVVQVDELKIAVKAHNISLFSKRSEFDITPKLIRIFEDAGKQAWKTLNYHDVTGLGNDYYEYYDKKLDNSGYLEIKDDHLVIERPYGSDEKLYQFNKARFETFMYDLHLWEEEK
;
A
#
# COMPACT_ATOMS: atom_id res chain seq x y z
N MET A 1 4.47 8.00 15.22
CA MET A 1 4.46 7.63 13.79
C MET A 1 5.75 6.87 13.55
N ASN A 2 5.67 5.58 13.24
CA ASN A 2 6.85 4.80 12.89
C ASN A 2 7.07 4.92 11.38
N VAL A 3 8.31 5.07 10.92
CA VAL A 3 8.63 5.15 9.50
C VAL A 3 9.68 4.09 9.19
N VAL A 4 9.34 3.18 8.28
CA VAL A 4 10.25 2.16 7.76
C VAL A 4 10.57 2.53 6.32
N GLN A 5 11.81 2.31 5.89
CA GLN A 5 12.24 2.59 4.52
C GLN A 5 12.77 1.31 3.86
N VAL A 6 12.36 1.08 2.63
CA VAL A 6 12.90 0.06 1.73
C VAL A 6 13.15 0.72 0.39
N ASP A 7 14.38 0.64 -0.08
CA ASP A 7 14.89 1.43 -1.20
C ASP A 7 14.57 2.92 -1.01
N GLU A 8 13.72 3.49 -1.87
CA GLU A 8 13.24 4.88 -1.81
C GLU A 8 11.79 4.99 -1.32
N LEU A 9 11.13 3.88 -0.99
CA LEU A 9 9.78 3.85 -0.46
C LEU A 9 9.80 4.03 1.05
N LYS A 10 9.19 5.12 1.52
CA LYS A 10 8.97 5.39 2.94
C LYS A 10 7.56 4.96 3.32
N ILE A 11 7.45 4.08 4.31
CA ILE A 11 6.20 3.54 4.81
C ILE A 11 5.98 4.12 6.20
N ALA A 12 5.05 5.07 6.31
CA ALA A 12 4.70 5.70 7.58
C ALA A 12 3.48 5.03 8.19
N VAL A 13 3.64 4.51 9.39
CA VAL A 13 2.63 3.76 10.14
C VAL A 13 2.03 4.64 11.23
N LYS A 14 0.70 4.73 11.24
CA LYS A 14 -0.10 5.36 12.30
C LYS A 14 -1.21 4.40 12.71
N ALA A 15 -1.82 4.68 13.86
CA ALA A 15 -3.04 3.98 14.24
C ALA A 15 -4.08 4.17 13.11
N HIS A 16 -4.62 3.06 12.63
CA HIS A 16 -5.68 2.99 11.62
C HIS A 16 -5.33 3.39 10.18
N ASN A 17 -4.08 3.71 9.84
CA ASN A 17 -3.66 3.93 8.45
C ASN A 17 -2.15 3.71 8.23
N ILE A 18 -1.80 3.35 7.00
CA ILE A 18 -0.42 3.29 6.50
C ILE A 18 -0.33 4.23 5.30
N SER A 19 0.69 5.07 5.26
CA SER A 19 0.93 6.02 4.17
C SER A 19 2.25 5.71 3.47
N LEU A 20 2.24 5.76 2.14
CA LEU A 20 3.39 5.53 1.28
C LEU A 20 3.91 6.86 0.75
N PHE A 21 5.22 7.06 0.83
CA PHE A 21 5.87 8.25 0.30
C PHE A 21 7.11 7.89 -0.52
N SER A 22 7.26 8.53 -1.67
CA SER A 22 8.48 8.53 -2.46
C SER A 22 8.42 9.58 -3.56
N LYS A 23 9.56 9.86 -4.17
CA LYS A 23 9.63 10.58 -5.45
C LYS A 23 9.46 9.64 -6.65
N ARG A 24 9.71 8.34 -6.47
CA ARG A 24 9.45 7.29 -7.47
C ARG A 24 8.00 6.81 -7.39
N SER A 25 7.54 6.17 -8.46
CA SER A 25 6.20 5.55 -8.58
C SER A 25 6.27 4.03 -8.73
N GLU A 26 7.46 3.45 -8.91
CA GLU A 26 7.62 2.03 -9.20
C GLU A 26 8.66 1.37 -8.29
N PHE A 27 8.32 0.20 -7.76
CA PHE A 27 9.12 -0.54 -6.78
C PHE A 27 9.08 -2.04 -7.04
N ASP A 28 10.24 -2.67 -7.16
CA ASP A 28 10.32 -4.12 -7.31
C ASP A 28 9.71 -4.84 -6.09
N ILE A 29 8.92 -5.87 -6.35
CA ILE A 29 8.37 -6.70 -5.28
C ILE A 29 9.46 -7.68 -4.85
N THR A 30 9.99 -7.44 -3.66
CA THR A 30 11.01 -8.28 -3.03
C THR A 30 10.44 -8.91 -1.75
N PRO A 31 10.96 -10.07 -1.31
CA PRO A 31 10.56 -10.66 -0.02
C PRO A 31 10.75 -9.70 1.16
N LYS A 32 11.73 -8.78 1.06
CA LYS A 32 11.94 -7.72 2.04
C LYS A 32 10.81 -6.70 2.04
N LEU A 33 10.33 -6.27 0.87
CA LEU A 33 9.21 -5.34 0.76
C LEU A 33 7.92 -5.94 1.33
N ILE A 34 7.61 -7.19 0.97
CA ILE A 34 6.45 -7.93 1.47
C ILE A 34 6.48 -8.01 3.00
N ARG A 35 7.60 -8.42 3.58
CA ARG A 35 7.76 -8.49 5.04
C ARG A 35 7.61 -7.13 5.73
N ILE A 36 8.07 -6.04 5.11
CA ILE A 36 7.91 -4.70 5.68
C ILE A 36 6.44 -4.27 5.68
N PHE A 37 5.68 -4.60 4.63
CA PHE A 37 4.24 -4.37 4.64
C PHE A 37 3.56 -5.18 5.74
N GLU A 38 3.85 -6.47 5.85
CA GLU A 38 3.38 -7.34 6.93
C GLU A 38 3.61 -6.73 8.33
N ASP A 39 4.83 -6.30 8.60
CA ASP A 39 5.20 -5.69 9.88
C ASP A 39 4.51 -4.34 10.08
N ALA A 40 4.31 -3.56 9.04
CA ALA A 40 3.56 -2.30 9.09
C ALA A 40 2.07 -2.54 9.40
N GLY A 41 1.46 -3.57 8.80
CA GLY A 41 0.09 -3.99 9.05
C GLY A 41 -0.13 -4.38 10.51
N LYS A 42 0.72 -5.25 11.05
CA LYS A 42 0.70 -5.68 12.46
C LYS A 42 0.86 -4.54 13.45
N GLN A 43 1.55 -3.47 13.06
CA GLN A 43 1.70 -2.25 13.87
C GLN A 43 0.47 -1.33 13.78
N ALA A 44 -0.14 -1.20 12.60
CA ALA A 44 -1.29 -0.31 12.39
C ALA A 44 -2.60 -0.89 12.94
N TRP A 45 -2.77 -2.21 12.90
CA TRP A 45 -4.01 -2.90 13.28
C TRP A 45 -3.75 -4.14 14.14
N LYS A 46 -4.59 -4.35 15.16
CA LYS A 46 -4.49 -5.50 16.08
C LYS A 46 -4.81 -6.85 15.43
N THR A 47 -5.63 -6.84 14.39
CA THR A 47 -6.12 -8.04 13.72
C THR A 47 -6.26 -7.72 12.25
N LEU A 48 -5.70 -8.56 11.39
CA LEU A 48 -5.80 -8.50 9.94
C LEU A 48 -6.39 -9.81 9.44
N ASN A 49 -7.28 -9.70 8.46
CA ASN A 49 -7.85 -10.83 7.76
C ASN A 49 -7.68 -10.58 6.26
N TYR A 50 -6.68 -11.21 5.65
CA TYR A 50 -6.42 -11.05 4.22
C TYR A 50 -7.47 -11.82 3.41
N HIS A 51 -8.07 -11.14 2.44
CA HIS A 51 -9.13 -11.69 1.62
C HIS A 51 -9.23 -10.95 0.29
N ASP A 52 -9.84 -11.57 -0.70
CA ASP A 52 -10.14 -10.97 -2.00
C ASP A 52 -11.11 -9.77 -1.88
N VAL A 53 -11.17 -8.92 -2.90
CA VAL A 53 -12.10 -7.80 -3.00
C VAL A 53 -13.54 -8.31 -2.95
N THR A 54 -14.25 -7.94 -1.89
CA THR A 54 -15.68 -8.26 -1.72
C THR A 54 -16.61 -7.11 -2.06
N GLY A 55 -16.06 -5.93 -2.43
CA GLY A 55 -16.82 -4.82 -2.99
C GLY A 55 -15.99 -3.56 -3.22
N LEU A 56 -16.54 -2.56 -3.93
CA LEU A 56 -15.81 -1.35 -4.33
C LEU A 56 -15.14 -0.58 -3.17
N GLY A 57 -15.64 -0.70 -1.94
CA GLY A 57 -15.09 -0.01 -0.78
C GLY A 57 -13.84 -0.65 -0.15
N ASN A 58 -13.48 -1.88 -0.55
CA ASN A 58 -12.28 -2.56 -0.06
C ASN A 58 -11.24 -2.83 -1.14
N ASP A 59 -11.52 -2.48 -2.39
CA ASP A 59 -10.53 -2.51 -3.46
C ASP A 59 -9.38 -1.52 -3.18
N TYR A 60 -8.14 -2.01 -3.23
CA TYR A 60 -6.94 -1.19 -3.01
C TYR A 60 -6.51 -0.43 -4.26
N TYR A 61 -7.12 -0.69 -5.42
CA TYR A 61 -6.77 -0.03 -6.67
C TYR A 61 -6.77 1.50 -6.54
N GLU A 62 -7.79 2.08 -5.88
CA GLU A 62 -7.94 3.55 -5.77
C GLU A 62 -7.84 4.06 -4.33
N TYR A 63 -7.18 5.21 -4.18
CA TYR A 63 -7.15 6.02 -2.97
C TYR A 63 -7.52 7.47 -3.26
N TYR A 64 -8.68 7.91 -2.76
CA TYR A 64 -9.05 9.32 -2.80
C TYR A 64 -8.42 10.15 -1.66
N ASP A 65 -7.57 11.12 -2.01
CA ASP A 65 -7.00 12.10 -1.08
C ASP A 65 -7.89 13.35 -0.98
N LYS A 66 -8.67 13.41 0.10
CA LYS A 66 -9.58 14.53 0.40
C LYS A 66 -8.91 15.91 0.44
N LYS A 67 -7.60 15.99 0.74
CA LYS A 67 -6.91 17.30 0.83
C LYS A 67 -6.56 17.84 -0.54
N LEU A 68 -6.28 16.94 -1.48
CA LEU A 68 -5.91 17.28 -2.85
C LEU A 68 -7.10 17.22 -3.81
N ASP A 69 -8.25 16.73 -3.32
CA ASP A 69 -9.47 16.50 -4.12
C ASP A 69 -9.16 15.68 -5.38
N ASN A 70 -8.33 14.64 -5.21
CA ASN A 70 -7.82 13.83 -6.29
C ASN A 70 -7.48 12.41 -5.82
N SER A 71 -7.40 11.47 -6.76
CA SER A 71 -7.14 10.06 -6.49
C SER A 71 -5.70 9.68 -6.84
N GLY A 72 -5.13 8.78 -6.04
CA GLY A 72 -3.96 7.99 -6.40
C GLY A 72 -4.35 6.54 -6.62
N TYR A 73 -3.49 5.79 -7.30
CA TYR A 73 -3.74 4.41 -7.70
C TYR A 73 -2.59 3.49 -7.27
N LEU A 74 -2.91 2.22 -7.00
CA LEU A 74 -1.95 1.18 -6.66
C LEU A 74 -2.26 -0.09 -7.44
N GLU A 75 -1.27 -0.60 -8.16
CA GLU A 75 -1.37 -1.83 -8.94
C GLU A 75 -0.16 -2.72 -8.69
N ILE A 76 -0.37 -4.04 -8.71
CA ILE A 76 0.69 -5.04 -8.83
C ILE A 76 0.83 -5.35 -10.33
N LYS A 77 1.99 -5.06 -10.93
CA LYS A 77 2.29 -5.40 -12.34
C LYS A 77 3.51 -6.27 -12.42
N ASP A 78 3.36 -7.47 -12.98
CA ASP A 78 4.42 -8.45 -13.22
C ASP A 78 5.32 -8.73 -12.01
N ASP A 79 6.31 -7.89 -11.74
CA ASP A 79 7.25 -8.02 -10.63
C ASP A 79 7.49 -6.74 -9.83
N HIS A 80 6.66 -5.71 -10.05
CA HIS A 80 6.79 -4.41 -9.40
C HIS A 80 5.41 -3.85 -8.99
N LEU A 81 5.43 -3.00 -7.97
CA LEU A 81 4.30 -2.16 -7.60
C LEU A 81 4.34 -0.89 -8.45
N VAL A 82 3.22 -0.53 -9.06
CA VAL A 82 3.00 0.76 -9.71
C VAL A 82 2.08 1.61 -8.84
N ILE A 83 2.55 2.78 -8.46
CA ILE A 83 1.84 3.69 -7.55
C ILE A 83 1.74 5.08 -8.18
N GLU A 84 0.54 5.43 -8.60
CA GLU A 84 0.22 6.76 -9.09
C GLU A 84 -0.20 7.65 -7.92
N ARG A 85 0.46 8.80 -7.76
CA ARG A 85 0.11 9.73 -6.68
C ARG A 85 -1.08 10.61 -7.07
N PRO A 86 -1.86 11.09 -6.10
CA PRO A 86 -2.83 12.13 -6.35
C PRO A 86 -2.18 13.37 -6.98
N TYR A 87 -2.85 13.97 -7.97
CA TYR A 87 -2.35 15.19 -8.60
C TYR A 87 -2.08 16.29 -7.57
N GLY A 88 -0.95 16.98 -7.72
CA GLY A 88 -0.50 18.02 -6.78
C GLY A 88 0.20 17.49 -5.52
N SER A 89 0.39 16.18 -5.39
CA SER A 89 1.22 15.59 -4.33
C SER A 89 2.71 15.60 -4.71
N ASP A 90 3.57 16.08 -3.81
CA ASP A 90 5.03 16.04 -4.00
C ASP A 90 5.62 14.64 -3.74
N GLU A 91 5.36 14.07 -2.56
CA GLU A 91 5.94 12.80 -2.14
C GLU A 91 4.92 11.75 -1.69
N LYS A 92 3.69 12.15 -1.33
CA LYS A 92 2.69 11.18 -0.85
C LYS A 92 2.13 10.41 -2.03
N LEU A 93 2.35 9.10 -2.05
CA LEU A 93 1.88 8.23 -3.13
C LEU A 93 0.48 7.68 -2.83
N TYR A 94 0.32 7.05 -1.67
CA TYR A 94 -0.89 6.28 -1.37
C TYR A 94 -1.16 6.25 0.13
N GLN A 95 -2.40 6.03 0.54
CA GLN A 95 -2.75 5.78 1.94
C GLN A 95 -3.77 4.66 2.08
N PHE A 96 -3.35 3.58 2.73
CA PHE A 96 -4.22 2.47 3.09
C PHE A 96 -5.12 2.80 4.27
N ASN A 97 -6.38 2.39 4.15
CA ASN A 97 -7.19 2.03 5.31
C ASN A 97 -7.05 0.52 5.57
N LYS A 98 -7.72 -0.01 6.60
CA LYS A 98 -7.63 -1.43 6.93
C LYS A 98 -8.06 -2.33 5.77
N ALA A 99 -9.24 -2.08 5.21
CA ALA A 99 -9.83 -2.93 4.18
C ALA A 99 -8.97 -3.00 2.92
N ARG A 100 -8.45 -1.86 2.46
CA ARG A 100 -7.53 -1.79 1.31
C ARG A 100 -6.18 -2.43 1.58
N PHE A 101 -5.70 -2.35 2.83
CA PHE A 101 -4.49 -3.08 3.20
C PHE A 101 -4.70 -4.60 3.19
N GLU A 102 -5.86 -5.05 3.67
CA GLU A 102 -6.20 -6.47 3.74
C GLU A 102 -6.32 -7.12 2.35
N THR A 103 -6.94 -6.41 1.40
CA THR A 103 -7.04 -6.87 0.00
C THR A 103 -5.72 -6.75 -0.75
N PHE A 104 -4.96 -5.66 -0.54
CA PHE A 104 -3.62 -5.53 -1.12
C PHE A 104 -2.68 -6.66 -0.70
N MET A 105 -2.63 -6.97 0.61
CA MET A 105 -1.78 -8.05 1.10
C MET A 105 -2.26 -9.43 0.64
N TYR A 106 -3.56 -9.60 0.40
CA TYR A 106 -4.08 -10.85 -0.17
C TYR A 106 -3.51 -11.09 -1.58
N ASP A 107 -3.64 -10.12 -2.48
CA ASP A 107 -3.11 -10.21 -3.84
C ASP A 107 -1.58 -10.31 -3.85
N LEU A 108 -0.90 -9.59 -2.96
CA LEU A 108 0.54 -9.64 -2.85
C LEU A 108 1.06 -11.02 -2.42
N HIS A 109 0.33 -11.73 -1.55
CA HIS A 109 0.66 -13.11 -1.19
C HIS A 109 0.38 -14.10 -2.31
N LEU A 110 -0.75 -13.95 -3.03
CA LEU A 110 -1.02 -14.78 -4.21
C LEU A 110 0.08 -14.62 -5.26
N TRP A 111 0.50 -13.39 -5.51
CA TRP A 111 1.64 -13.09 -6.37
C TRP A 111 2.93 -13.78 -5.90
N GLU A 112 3.21 -13.80 -4.59
CA GLU A 112 4.41 -14.45 -4.03
C GLU A 112 4.37 -15.98 -4.18
N GLU A 113 3.19 -16.59 -4.09
CA GLU A 113 2.99 -18.04 -4.27
C GLU A 113 3.09 -18.50 -5.73
N GLU A 114 2.80 -17.62 -6.70
CA GLU A 114 2.84 -17.93 -8.14
C GLU A 114 4.23 -17.76 -8.79
N LYS A 115 5.22 -17.24 -8.04
CA LYS A 115 6.61 -17.05 -8.49
C LYS A 115 7.53 -18.24 -8.24
#